data_AF-A0A1H0WVA9-F1
#
_entry.id   AF-A0A1H0WVA9-F1
#
_cell.length_a   1.000
_cell.length_b   1.000
_cell.length_c   1.000
_cell.angle_alpha   90.00
_cell.angle_beta   90.00
_cell.angle_gamma   90.00
#
_symmetry.space_group_name_H-M   'P 1'
#
loop_
_entity.id
_entity.type
_entity.pdbx_description
1 polymer ?
#
loop_
_entity_poly.entity_id
_entity_poly.type
_entity_poly.pdbx_seq_one_letter_code
_entity_poly.pdbx_strand_id
1 'polypeptide(L)'
;MEQLTTFVSSRGLLKSCSSHHAKPVSSHPHIEPDLLSHHRPGRAIYVCTDALQNFAMNFLPQIRDPFVLVSGDSDVPVDEAMLSSPAISALLGSPHLQSWYAQNLVTQHPKLATMPIGLDYHTMWERPGLWGITAMSPIAQENALLNALSASPEFNQRYLTAYCNWHFAMGRGDRQECFDRMDKSVCFFEPSAVPRNSTWLRQAECMFVVSPEGAGMDCHRTWEALLLGCIPIVKKNALAGLFADLPVLLVDDWQDVNRDNLMRYFQALPERKFDFSPLFLHHWTAKLAGDQVQLMEPMSCTEFRKLLTRKTG
;
A
#
# COMPACT_ATOMS: atom_id res chain seq x y z
N MET A 1 3.02 -17.83 -2.48
CA MET A 1 1.57 -17.67 -2.26
C MET A 1 1.12 -16.24 -2.43
N GLU A 2 1.87 -15.22 -2.00
CA GLU A 2 1.44 -13.81 -2.16
C GLU A 2 1.39 -13.35 -3.63
N GLN A 3 2.11 -13.99 -4.55
CA GLN A 3 1.91 -13.75 -5.98
C GLN A 3 0.57 -14.29 -6.53
N LEU A 4 -0.16 -15.07 -5.74
CA LEU A 4 -1.47 -15.63 -6.07
C LEU A 4 -2.62 -14.84 -5.42
N THR A 5 -2.32 -13.79 -4.66
CA THR A 5 -3.34 -12.94 -4.03
C THR A 5 -3.98 -12.03 -5.05
N THR A 6 -5.24 -11.66 -4.81
CA THR A 6 -5.99 -10.80 -5.73
C THR A 6 -5.55 -9.34 -5.58
N PHE A 7 -5.39 -8.90 -4.34
CA PHE A 7 -5.11 -7.51 -4.01
C PHE A 7 -3.61 -7.24 -3.91
N VAL A 8 -3.25 -5.99 -4.22
CA VAL A 8 -1.85 -5.55 -4.17
C VAL A 8 -1.32 -5.66 -2.73
N SER A 9 -0.14 -6.25 -2.60
CA SER A 9 0.59 -6.38 -1.33
C SER A 9 2.08 -6.24 -1.58
N SER A 10 2.82 -5.76 -0.58
CA SER A 10 4.27 -5.53 -0.69
C SER A 10 5.01 -6.79 -1.17
N ARG A 11 4.67 -7.94 -0.57
CA ARG A 11 5.23 -9.24 -0.93
C ARG A 11 4.63 -9.85 -2.19
N GLY A 12 3.39 -9.52 -2.56
CA GLY A 12 2.81 -9.89 -3.84
C GLY A 12 3.56 -9.27 -5.01
N LEU A 13 3.89 -7.97 -4.89
CA LEU A 13 4.72 -7.25 -5.85
C LEU A 13 6.13 -7.86 -5.94
N LEU A 14 6.76 -8.12 -4.80
CA LEU A 14 8.06 -8.80 -4.72
C LEU A 14 8.05 -10.14 -5.44
N LYS A 15 7.11 -11.02 -5.09
CA LYS A 15 7.04 -12.40 -5.63
C LYS A 15 6.53 -12.46 -7.07
N SER A 16 6.13 -11.32 -7.64
CA SER A 16 5.77 -11.20 -9.06
C SER A 16 6.96 -10.80 -9.94
N CYS A 17 8.08 -10.37 -9.35
CA CYS A 17 9.30 -10.08 -10.08
C CYS A 17 10.01 -11.39 -10.47
N SER A 18 10.79 -11.40 -11.56
CA SER A 18 11.52 -12.60 -11.98
C SER A 18 12.70 -12.93 -11.09
N SER A 19 13.34 -11.89 -10.55
CA SER A 19 14.45 -11.99 -9.61
C SER A 19 14.05 -11.31 -8.31
N HIS A 20 14.09 -12.04 -7.20
CA HIS A 20 13.82 -11.53 -5.86
C HIS A 20 14.44 -12.47 -4.82
N HIS A 21 14.56 -12.02 -3.57
CA HIS A 21 14.94 -12.88 -2.45
C HIS A 21 13.94 -14.03 -2.24
N ALA A 22 14.43 -15.25 -2.03
CA ALA A 22 13.56 -16.40 -1.79
C ALA A 22 12.87 -16.33 -0.41
N LYS A 23 13.60 -15.83 0.60
CA LYS A 23 13.13 -15.63 1.98
C LYS A 23 13.35 -14.17 2.39
N PRO A 24 12.51 -13.26 1.88
CA PRO A 24 12.81 -11.85 2.03
C PRO A 24 12.58 -11.40 3.49
N VAL A 25 13.37 -10.44 3.94
CA VAL A 25 13.32 -9.86 5.29
C VAL A 25 13.13 -8.35 5.13
N SER A 26 12.14 -7.80 5.83
CA SER A 26 11.84 -6.37 5.76
C SER A 26 12.97 -5.50 6.30
N SER A 27 13.18 -4.38 5.64
CA SER A 27 14.22 -3.38 5.96
C SER A 27 15.61 -3.99 6.12
N HIS A 28 16.01 -4.84 5.16
CA HIS A 28 17.25 -5.60 5.24
C HIS A 28 18.21 -5.26 4.08
N PRO A 29 19.48 -4.87 4.35
CA PRO A 29 20.42 -4.42 3.31
C PRO A 29 21.14 -5.56 2.58
N HIS A 30 20.99 -6.81 3.05
CA HIS A 30 21.67 -7.95 2.47
C HIS A 30 21.00 -8.41 1.17
N ILE A 31 21.81 -8.84 0.21
CA ILE A 31 21.37 -9.44 -1.04
C ILE A 31 21.96 -10.84 -1.15
N GLU A 32 21.10 -11.83 -1.39
CA GLU A 32 21.47 -13.22 -1.66
C GLU A 32 22.36 -13.29 -2.93
N PRO A 33 23.50 -14.00 -2.90
CA PRO A 33 24.44 -14.02 -4.04
C PRO A 33 23.81 -14.48 -5.36
N ASP A 34 22.75 -15.28 -5.30
CA ASP A 34 22.02 -15.83 -6.43
C ASP A 34 20.81 -14.98 -6.87
N LEU A 35 20.67 -13.73 -6.41
CA LEU A 35 19.57 -12.83 -6.83
C LEU A 35 19.36 -12.80 -8.36
N LEU A 36 20.45 -12.78 -9.11
CA LEU A 36 20.44 -12.68 -10.58
C LEU A 36 20.31 -14.04 -11.29
N SER A 37 20.23 -15.16 -10.56
CA SER A 37 20.14 -16.52 -11.15
C SER A 37 18.92 -16.72 -12.07
N HIS A 38 17.84 -15.98 -11.80
CA HIS A 38 16.59 -16.02 -12.56
C HIS A 38 16.37 -14.76 -13.42
N HIS A 39 17.39 -13.91 -13.56
CA HIS A 39 17.28 -12.69 -14.35
C HIS A 39 17.01 -13.02 -15.82
N ARG A 40 16.12 -12.24 -16.45
CA ARG A 40 15.78 -12.34 -17.86
C ARG A 40 15.72 -10.93 -18.47
N PRO A 41 16.11 -10.77 -19.75
CA PRO A 41 16.04 -9.48 -20.43
C PRO A 41 14.64 -8.86 -20.34
N GLY A 42 14.61 -7.59 -19.94
CA GLY A 42 13.42 -6.76 -19.78
C GLY A 42 12.53 -7.11 -18.59
N ARG A 43 12.90 -8.07 -17.73
CA ARG A 43 12.08 -8.49 -16.59
C ARG A 43 12.47 -7.80 -15.30
N ALA A 44 11.52 -7.76 -14.37
CA ALA A 44 11.64 -7.06 -13.11
C ALA A 44 12.58 -7.76 -12.12
N ILE A 45 13.47 -6.99 -11.50
CA ILE A 45 14.31 -7.39 -10.37
C ILE A 45 13.81 -6.63 -9.14
N TYR A 46 13.41 -7.36 -8.10
CA TYR A 46 13.03 -6.78 -6.82
C TYR A 46 14.23 -6.68 -5.88
N VAL A 47 14.43 -5.50 -5.28
CA VAL A 47 15.48 -5.21 -4.30
C VAL A 47 14.85 -4.48 -3.13
N CYS A 48 15.07 -4.95 -1.88
CA CYS A 48 14.65 -4.19 -0.70
C CYS A 48 15.28 -2.78 -0.74
N THR A 49 14.54 -1.73 -0.38
CA THR A 49 15.06 -0.35 -0.47
C THR A 49 16.39 -0.18 0.29
N ASP A 50 16.52 -0.79 1.48
CA ASP A 50 17.76 -0.78 2.28
C ASP A 50 18.96 -1.43 1.57
N ALA A 51 18.71 -2.31 0.60
CA ALA A 51 19.72 -3.05 -0.13
C ALA A 51 20.15 -2.36 -1.45
N LEU A 52 19.53 -1.23 -1.83
CA LEU A 52 19.79 -0.58 -3.12
C LEU A 52 21.25 -0.18 -3.34
N GLN A 53 21.93 0.30 -2.29
CA GLN A 53 23.37 0.63 -2.35
C GLN A 53 24.20 -0.63 -2.68
N ASN A 54 23.94 -1.72 -1.97
CA ASN A 54 24.60 -3.00 -2.19
C ASN A 54 24.32 -3.54 -3.60
N PHE A 55 23.06 -3.47 -4.06
CA PHE A 55 22.67 -3.85 -5.42
C PHE A 55 23.45 -3.07 -6.47
N ALA A 56 23.46 -1.75 -6.35
CA ALA A 56 24.12 -0.87 -7.31
C ALA A 56 25.64 -1.08 -7.37
N MET A 57 26.29 -1.37 -6.24
CA MET A 57 27.74 -1.61 -6.21
C MET A 57 28.12 -3.02 -6.69
N ASN A 58 27.39 -4.04 -6.27
CA ASN A 58 27.86 -5.43 -6.36
C ASN A 58 27.11 -6.26 -7.42
N PHE A 59 25.88 -5.91 -7.77
CA PHE A 59 25.04 -6.70 -8.68
C PHE A 59 24.82 -6.00 -10.02
N LEU A 60 24.61 -4.68 -10.03
CA LEU A 60 24.45 -3.90 -11.25
C LEU A 60 25.58 -4.12 -12.28
N PRO A 61 26.88 -4.19 -11.92
CA PRO A 61 27.95 -4.42 -12.91
C PRO A 61 27.86 -5.77 -13.66
N GLN A 62 27.10 -6.71 -13.12
CA GLN A 62 26.90 -8.05 -13.70
C GLN A 62 25.75 -8.08 -14.72
N ILE A 63 24.87 -7.06 -14.72
CA ILE A 63 23.69 -7.00 -15.59
C ILE A 63 24.10 -6.41 -16.95
N ARG A 64 23.86 -7.17 -18.03
CA ARG A 64 24.18 -6.78 -19.42
C ARG A 64 22.95 -6.61 -20.30
N ASP A 65 21.79 -6.99 -19.79
CA ASP A 65 20.51 -6.95 -20.50
C ASP A 65 19.58 -5.89 -19.88
N PRO A 66 18.61 -5.35 -20.65
CA PRO A 66 17.63 -4.43 -20.10
C PRO A 66 16.90 -5.00 -18.88
N PHE A 67 16.53 -4.17 -17.91
CA PHE A 67 15.77 -4.60 -16.74
C PHE A 67 14.88 -3.49 -16.18
N VAL A 68 13.85 -3.92 -15.45
CA VAL A 68 13.01 -3.08 -14.61
C VAL A 68 13.44 -3.27 -13.16
N LEU A 69 13.69 -2.20 -12.43
CA LEU A 69 13.96 -2.26 -10.99
C LEU A 69 12.66 -2.06 -10.21
N VAL A 70 12.49 -2.83 -9.15
CA VAL A 70 11.37 -2.69 -8.21
C VAL A 70 11.96 -2.63 -6.81
N SER A 71 11.62 -1.60 -6.02
CA SER A 71 12.10 -1.47 -4.65
C SER A 71 11.02 -1.14 -3.64
N GLY A 72 11.11 -1.77 -2.47
CA GLY A 72 10.16 -1.59 -1.39
C GLY A 72 10.49 -2.45 -0.19
N ASP A 73 9.47 -2.83 0.58
CA ASP A 73 9.59 -3.63 1.81
C ASP A 73 10.54 -2.98 2.83
N SER A 74 10.38 -1.66 2.95
CA SER A 74 11.18 -0.78 3.80
C SER A 74 10.37 0.47 4.14
N ASP A 75 10.63 1.02 5.32
CA ASP A 75 10.13 2.32 5.74
C ASP A 75 10.95 3.49 5.16
N VAL A 76 12.13 3.22 4.58
CA VAL A 76 13.03 4.23 4.03
C VAL A 76 12.43 4.85 2.76
N PRO A 77 12.36 6.19 2.66
CA PRO A 77 11.91 6.85 1.45
C PRO A 77 12.97 6.80 0.35
N VAL A 78 12.53 6.75 -0.91
CA VAL A 78 13.38 7.04 -2.07
C VAL A 78 13.30 8.54 -2.33
N ASP A 79 14.30 9.26 -1.83
CA ASP A 79 14.39 10.72 -1.84
C ASP A 79 15.61 11.24 -2.61
N GLU A 80 15.77 12.57 -2.69
CA GLU A 80 16.89 13.18 -3.42
C GLU A 80 18.25 12.86 -2.80
N ALA A 81 18.32 12.66 -1.48
CA ALA A 81 19.57 12.27 -0.83
C ALA A 81 20.00 10.86 -1.28
N MET A 82 19.05 9.92 -1.38
CA MET A 82 19.29 8.59 -1.92
C MET A 82 19.72 8.65 -3.38
N LEU A 83 19.00 9.39 -4.23
CA LEU A 83 19.31 9.48 -5.67
C LEU A 83 20.67 10.14 -5.93
N SER A 84 21.08 11.07 -5.07
CA SER A 84 22.35 11.79 -5.19
C SER A 84 23.57 10.96 -4.78
N SER A 85 23.37 9.81 -4.12
CA SER A 85 24.49 8.95 -3.75
C SER A 85 25.19 8.37 -5.00
N PRO A 86 26.54 8.24 -5.00
CA PRO A 86 27.27 7.83 -6.20
C PRO A 86 26.81 6.50 -6.81
N ALA A 87 26.52 5.49 -6.00
CA ALA A 87 26.09 4.19 -6.50
C ALA A 87 24.68 4.24 -7.10
N ILE A 88 23.73 4.96 -6.47
CA ILE A 88 22.37 5.09 -7.00
C ILE A 88 22.36 5.98 -8.25
N SER A 89 23.18 7.04 -8.30
CA SER A 89 23.37 7.83 -9.50
C SER A 89 23.90 6.98 -10.67
N ALA A 90 24.86 6.07 -10.42
CA ALA A 90 25.32 5.11 -11.41
C ALA A 90 24.24 4.12 -11.85
N LEU A 91 23.38 3.67 -10.93
CA LEU A 91 22.21 2.85 -11.24
C LEU A 91 21.21 3.58 -12.16
N LEU A 92 20.88 4.85 -11.85
CA LEU A 92 20.01 5.68 -12.69
C LEU A 92 20.63 5.92 -14.07
N GLY A 93 21.94 6.11 -14.12
CA GLY A 93 22.72 6.29 -15.35
C GLY A 93 22.91 5.02 -16.18
N SER A 94 22.57 3.84 -15.64
CA SER A 94 22.73 2.58 -16.37
C SER A 94 21.90 2.59 -17.67
N PRO A 95 22.50 2.25 -18.82
CA PRO A 95 21.77 2.14 -20.09
C PRO A 95 20.80 0.96 -20.11
N HIS A 96 20.98 0.00 -19.20
CA HIS A 96 20.14 -1.19 -19.09
C HIS A 96 18.92 -0.98 -18.18
N LEU A 97 18.93 0.03 -17.30
CA LEU A 97 17.78 0.35 -16.47
C LEU A 97 16.69 1.04 -17.31
N GLN A 98 15.60 0.31 -17.57
CA GLN A 98 14.45 0.80 -18.32
C GLN A 98 13.56 1.71 -17.47
N SER A 99 13.20 1.23 -16.28
CA SER A 99 12.36 1.94 -15.32
C SER A 99 12.60 1.41 -13.91
N TRP A 100 12.32 2.23 -12.91
CA TRP A 100 12.39 1.89 -11.50
C TRP A 100 11.08 2.24 -10.79
N TYR A 101 10.38 1.21 -10.31
CA TYR A 101 9.18 1.35 -9.48
C TYR A 101 9.56 1.30 -8.00
N ALA A 102 9.20 2.33 -7.23
CA ALA A 102 9.62 2.45 -5.84
C ALA A 102 8.43 2.72 -4.89
N GLN A 103 8.41 2.01 -3.76
CA GLN A 103 7.62 2.41 -2.59
C GLN A 103 8.24 3.62 -1.92
N ASN A 104 7.42 4.43 -1.24
CA ASN A 104 7.85 5.64 -0.54
C ASN A 104 8.70 6.60 -1.41
N LEU A 105 8.35 6.72 -2.71
CA LEU A 105 9.00 7.65 -3.63
C LEU A 105 8.57 9.09 -3.34
N VAL A 106 9.50 9.93 -2.89
CA VAL A 106 9.23 11.34 -2.54
C VAL A 106 9.86 12.36 -3.48
N THR A 107 10.48 11.87 -4.55
CA THR A 107 11.14 12.70 -5.55
C THR A 107 10.68 12.34 -6.97
N GLN A 108 11.01 13.18 -7.93
CA GLN A 108 10.71 13.00 -9.34
C GLN A 108 11.99 12.68 -10.12
N HIS A 109 11.94 11.63 -10.93
CA HIS A 109 12.99 11.32 -11.88
C HIS A 109 12.37 10.61 -13.10
N PRO A 110 12.81 10.86 -14.35
CA PRO A 110 12.16 10.31 -15.54
C PRO A 110 12.08 8.78 -15.61
N LYS A 111 13.03 8.09 -14.95
CA LYS A 111 13.03 6.62 -14.85
C LYS A 111 12.22 6.10 -13.66
N LEU A 112 11.77 6.96 -12.74
CA LEU A 112 11.15 6.52 -11.49
C LEU A 112 9.63 6.68 -11.55
N ALA A 113 8.94 5.70 -10.98
CA ALA A 113 7.50 5.71 -10.79
C ALA A 113 7.16 5.21 -9.39
N THR A 114 6.14 5.81 -8.77
CA THR A 114 5.66 5.38 -7.46
C THR A 114 4.90 4.05 -7.57
N MET A 115 5.00 3.23 -6.53
CA MET A 115 4.34 1.95 -6.35
C MET A 115 3.81 1.86 -4.92
N PRO A 116 2.65 1.22 -4.69
CA PRO A 116 2.05 1.15 -3.37
C PRO A 116 2.72 0.14 -2.46
N ILE A 117 2.54 0.33 -1.15
CA ILE A 117 2.84 -0.68 -0.13
C ILE A 117 1.80 -1.81 -0.13
N GLY A 118 0.54 -1.49 -0.47
CA GLY A 118 -0.56 -2.44 -0.52
C GLY A 118 -0.89 -3.06 0.84
N LEU A 119 -1.40 -4.28 0.84
CA LEU A 119 -1.68 -5.05 2.05
C LEU A 119 -0.43 -5.72 2.64
N ASP A 120 -0.44 -5.92 3.95
CA ASP A 120 0.52 -6.79 4.65
C ASP A 120 -0.12 -8.16 4.86
N TYR A 121 0.46 -9.22 4.29
CA TYR A 121 0.07 -10.60 4.60
C TYR A 121 1.14 -11.38 5.36
N HIS A 122 2.39 -10.93 5.29
CA HIS A 122 3.51 -11.67 5.83
C HIS A 122 3.63 -11.52 7.35
N THR A 123 3.22 -10.41 7.95
CA THR A 123 3.39 -10.18 9.39
C THR A 123 2.62 -11.22 10.22
N MET A 124 1.34 -11.47 9.89
CA MET A 124 0.57 -12.50 10.60
C MET A 124 1.07 -13.92 10.31
N TRP A 125 1.65 -14.17 9.15
CA TRP A 125 2.22 -15.48 8.80
C TRP A 125 3.54 -15.76 9.54
N GLU A 126 4.43 -14.78 9.57
CA GLU A 126 5.80 -14.91 10.09
C GLU A 126 5.89 -14.65 11.60
N ARG A 127 4.97 -13.82 12.14
CA ARG A 127 4.97 -13.37 13.54
C ARG A 127 3.57 -13.55 14.18
N PRO A 128 3.08 -14.79 14.34
CA PRO A 128 1.85 -15.03 15.09
C PRO A 128 1.97 -14.44 16.52
N GLY A 129 0.88 -13.87 17.01
CA GLY A 129 0.81 -13.13 18.28
C GLY A 129 0.91 -11.61 18.13
N LEU A 130 1.44 -11.08 17.01
CA LEU A 130 1.57 -9.63 16.83
C LEU A 130 0.24 -8.96 16.45
N TRP A 131 -0.42 -9.44 15.40
CA TRP A 131 -1.69 -8.88 14.90
C TRP A 131 -2.87 -9.86 14.96
N GLY A 132 -2.60 -11.11 15.30
CA GLY A 132 -3.59 -12.15 15.54
C GLY A 132 -2.94 -13.32 16.25
N ILE A 133 -3.75 -14.19 16.85
CA ILE A 133 -3.25 -15.27 17.73
C ILE A 133 -2.53 -16.36 16.92
N THR A 134 -3.02 -16.65 15.72
CA THR A 134 -2.53 -17.75 14.88
C THR A 134 -1.96 -17.23 13.56
N ALA A 135 -1.04 -18.02 12.99
CA ALA A 135 -0.55 -17.78 11.65
C ALA A 135 -1.69 -17.92 10.64
N MET A 136 -1.76 -17.00 9.68
CA MET A 136 -2.79 -17.00 8.64
C MET A 136 -2.14 -16.82 7.28
N SER A 137 -2.47 -17.69 6.32
CA SER A 137 -1.94 -17.56 4.96
C SER A 137 -2.45 -16.28 4.29
N PRO A 138 -1.76 -15.74 3.28
CA PRO A 138 -2.20 -14.57 2.54
C PRO A 138 -3.62 -14.70 1.99
N ILE A 139 -3.95 -15.85 1.39
CA ILE A 139 -5.28 -16.13 0.83
C ILE A 139 -6.34 -16.18 1.95
N ALA A 140 -6.01 -16.75 3.11
CA ALA A 140 -6.94 -16.77 4.24
C ALA A 140 -7.18 -15.36 4.82
N GLN A 141 -6.17 -14.50 4.82
CA GLN A 141 -6.31 -13.08 5.21
C GLN A 141 -7.18 -12.31 4.20
N GLU A 142 -7.02 -12.52 2.90
CA GLU A 142 -7.92 -11.95 1.87
C GLU A 142 -9.37 -12.35 2.08
N ASN A 143 -9.61 -13.65 2.28
CA ASN A 143 -10.95 -14.16 2.53
C ASN A 143 -11.54 -13.58 3.81
N ALA A 144 -10.73 -13.43 4.88
CA ALA A 144 -11.18 -12.80 6.11
C ALA A 144 -11.56 -11.32 5.91
N LEU A 145 -10.79 -10.57 5.12
CA LEU A 145 -11.08 -9.18 4.76
C LEU A 145 -12.37 -9.07 3.93
N LEU A 146 -12.53 -9.92 2.92
CA LEU A 146 -13.74 -9.96 2.08
C LEU A 146 -14.98 -10.40 2.86
N ASN A 147 -14.83 -11.33 3.81
CA ASN A 147 -15.91 -11.71 4.71
C ASN A 147 -16.31 -10.55 5.63
N ALA A 148 -15.36 -9.78 6.15
CA ALA A 148 -15.64 -8.57 6.92
C ALA A 148 -16.40 -7.53 6.08
N LEU A 149 -15.98 -7.29 4.82
CA LEU A 149 -16.72 -6.44 3.89
C LEU A 149 -18.14 -6.97 3.63
N SER A 150 -18.29 -8.27 3.37
CA SER A 150 -19.59 -8.88 3.08
C SER A 150 -20.55 -8.83 4.27
N ALA A 151 -20.04 -8.89 5.50
CA ALA A 151 -20.83 -8.77 6.72
C ALA A 151 -21.10 -7.31 7.12
N SER A 152 -20.39 -6.35 6.51
CA SER A 152 -20.52 -4.94 6.85
C SER A 152 -21.85 -4.32 6.38
N PRO A 153 -22.33 -3.28 7.09
CA PRO A 153 -23.47 -2.49 6.63
C PRO A 153 -23.25 -1.94 5.22
N GLU A 154 -24.36 -1.77 4.50
CA GLU A 154 -24.34 -1.03 3.25
C GLU A 154 -23.84 0.40 3.47
N PHE A 155 -23.29 1.01 2.43
CA PHE A 155 -22.58 2.29 2.53
C PHE A 155 -23.39 3.39 3.24
N ASN A 156 -24.70 3.47 2.97
CA ASN A 156 -25.61 4.46 3.58
C ASN A 156 -26.07 4.12 5.01
N GLN A 157 -25.70 2.96 5.54
CA GLN A 157 -26.02 2.49 6.89
C GLN A 157 -24.81 2.54 7.83
N ARG A 158 -23.64 2.89 7.31
CA ARG A 158 -22.41 3.04 8.11
C ARG A 158 -22.47 4.28 8.99
N TYR A 159 -21.83 4.22 10.14
CA TYR A 159 -21.69 5.37 11.02
C TYR A 159 -20.86 6.44 10.32
N LEU A 160 -21.36 7.67 10.28
CA LEU A 160 -20.63 8.82 9.77
C LEU A 160 -19.58 9.29 10.80
N THR A 161 -18.57 8.46 10.98
CA THR A 161 -17.45 8.64 11.91
C THR A 161 -16.16 8.14 11.26
N ALA A 162 -15.02 8.57 11.79
CA ALA A 162 -13.71 8.13 11.36
C ALA A 162 -13.08 7.16 12.37
N TYR A 163 -12.83 5.92 11.95
CA TYR A 163 -12.23 4.89 12.79
C TYR A 163 -10.72 5.14 13.02
N CYS A 164 -10.26 4.93 14.27
CA CYS A 164 -8.90 5.16 14.71
C CYS A 164 -8.37 4.04 15.62
N ASN A 165 -7.36 3.30 15.15
CA ASN A 165 -6.57 2.34 15.96
C ASN A 165 -5.05 2.60 15.89
N TRP A 166 -4.61 3.65 15.20
CA TRP A 166 -3.19 4.00 15.04
C TRP A 166 -2.56 4.61 16.30
N HIS A 167 -3.39 5.12 17.22
CA HIS A 167 -2.97 5.82 18.43
C HIS A 167 -2.25 4.91 19.45
N PHE A 168 -2.29 3.58 19.27
CA PHE A 168 -1.47 2.64 20.06
C PHE A 168 0.04 2.73 19.75
N ALA A 169 0.43 3.50 18.74
CA ALA A 169 1.84 3.77 18.44
C ALA A 169 2.02 5.23 18.00
N MET A 170 1.78 6.16 18.94
CA MET A 170 1.84 7.62 18.74
C MET A 170 3.18 8.14 18.21
N GLY A 171 4.29 7.50 18.57
CA GLY A 171 5.63 7.93 18.18
C GLY A 171 6.05 7.60 16.74
N ARG A 172 5.10 7.24 15.85
CA ARG A 172 5.38 6.91 14.45
C ARG A 172 4.79 7.96 13.53
N GLY A 173 5.56 8.38 12.53
CA GLY A 173 5.12 9.31 11.49
C GLY A 173 4.55 10.58 12.10
N ASP A 174 3.41 11.02 11.56
CA ASP A 174 2.70 12.21 11.99
C ASP A 174 1.53 11.92 12.94
N ARG A 175 1.48 10.74 13.57
CA ARG A 175 0.36 10.33 14.44
C ARG A 175 0.11 11.27 15.62
N GLN A 176 1.17 11.76 16.25
CA GLN A 176 1.03 12.73 17.34
C GLN A 176 0.38 14.02 16.84
N GLU A 177 0.88 14.56 15.72
CA GLU A 177 0.30 15.74 15.08
C GLU A 177 -1.16 15.51 14.69
N CYS A 178 -1.47 14.36 14.07
CA CYS A 178 -2.82 13.97 13.71
C CYS A 178 -3.75 13.96 14.92
N PHE A 179 -3.34 13.33 16.02
CA PHE A 179 -4.15 13.23 17.24
C PHE A 179 -4.40 14.58 17.87
N ASP A 180 -3.38 15.45 17.91
CA ASP A 180 -3.48 16.75 18.56
C ASP A 180 -4.41 17.69 17.81
N ARG A 181 -4.41 17.61 16.47
CA ARG A 181 -5.03 18.63 15.60
C ARG A 181 -6.42 18.26 15.06
N MET A 182 -6.74 16.97 14.94
CA MET A 182 -8.06 16.57 14.42
C MET A 182 -9.19 16.77 15.44
N ASP A 183 -10.42 16.95 14.93
CA ASP A 183 -11.62 16.93 15.76
C ASP A 183 -11.92 15.49 16.21
N LYS A 184 -11.65 15.22 17.49
CA LYS A 184 -11.86 13.89 18.08
C LYS A 184 -13.35 13.53 18.18
N SER A 185 -14.26 14.50 18.13
CA SER A 185 -15.71 14.26 18.24
C SER A 185 -16.32 13.57 17.03
N VAL A 186 -15.61 13.59 15.88
CA VAL A 186 -15.98 12.85 14.67
C VAL A 186 -15.25 11.52 14.51
N CYS A 187 -14.51 11.10 15.54
CA CYS A 187 -13.69 9.88 15.50
C CYS A 187 -14.19 8.81 16.47
N PHE A 188 -14.07 7.55 16.08
CA PHE A 188 -14.14 6.41 16.99
C PHE A 188 -12.73 5.89 17.25
N PHE A 189 -12.27 6.02 18.50
CA PHE A 189 -10.99 5.45 18.92
C PHE A 189 -11.20 4.10 19.59
N GLU A 190 -10.41 3.12 19.18
CA GLU A 190 -10.38 1.85 19.89
C GLU A 190 -9.93 2.03 21.34
N PRO A 191 -10.63 1.44 22.34
CA PRO A 191 -10.23 1.57 23.73
C PRO A 191 -9.00 0.71 24.07
N SER A 192 -8.74 -0.34 23.29
CA SER A 192 -7.61 -1.24 23.47
C SER A 192 -7.17 -1.85 22.13
N ALA A 193 -5.93 -2.32 22.08
CA ALA A 193 -5.43 -3.04 20.91
C ALA A 193 -6.22 -4.36 20.76
N VAL A 194 -6.84 -4.54 19.59
CA VAL A 194 -7.62 -5.73 19.24
C VAL A 194 -6.96 -6.47 18.07
N PRO A 195 -7.24 -7.77 17.89
CA PRO A 195 -6.78 -8.50 16.71
C PRO A 195 -7.20 -7.83 15.40
N ARG A 196 -6.42 -8.02 14.34
CA ARG A 196 -6.62 -7.39 13.03
C ARG A 196 -8.02 -7.65 12.46
N ASN A 197 -8.51 -8.88 12.55
CA ASN A 197 -9.87 -9.20 12.08
C ASN A 197 -10.94 -8.39 12.82
N SER A 198 -10.78 -8.16 14.13
CA SER A 198 -11.69 -7.32 14.91
C SER A 198 -11.58 -5.86 14.51
N THR A 199 -10.36 -5.40 14.20
CA THR A 199 -10.13 -4.06 13.63
C THR A 199 -10.87 -3.92 12.29
N TRP A 200 -10.77 -4.89 11.39
CA TRP A 200 -11.44 -4.85 10.09
C TRP A 200 -12.97 -4.81 10.19
N LEU A 201 -13.55 -5.62 11.08
CA LEU A 201 -15.00 -5.60 11.32
C LEU A 201 -15.46 -4.21 11.81
N ARG A 202 -14.75 -3.60 12.76
CA ARG A 202 -15.09 -2.27 13.28
C ARG A 202 -14.83 -1.15 12.29
N GLN A 203 -13.75 -1.23 11.51
CA GLN A 203 -13.51 -0.30 10.40
C GLN A 203 -14.68 -0.30 9.42
N ALA A 204 -15.19 -1.48 9.06
CA ALA A 204 -16.25 -1.64 8.08
C ALA A 204 -17.63 -1.14 8.55
N GLU A 205 -17.81 -0.87 9.85
CA GLU A 205 -19.00 -0.18 10.38
C GLU A 205 -18.94 1.34 10.21
N CYS A 206 -17.74 1.89 9.98
CA CYS A 206 -17.50 3.33 9.86
C CYS A 206 -17.42 3.77 8.40
N MET A 207 -17.82 5.01 8.13
CA MET A 207 -17.68 5.63 6.82
C MET A 207 -16.21 5.95 6.50
N PHE A 208 -15.50 6.52 7.46
CA PHE A 208 -14.14 6.99 7.29
C PHE A 208 -13.14 6.19 8.13
N VAL A 209 -11.86 6.21 7.73
CA VAL A 209 -10.73 5.68 8.52
C VAL A 209 -9.62 6.71 8.49
N VAL A 210 -9.17 7.20 9.64
CA VAL A 210 -8.02 8.12 9.68
C VAL A 210 -6.75 7.31 9.50
N SER A 211 -5.94 7.64 8.49
CA SER A 211 -4.73 6.90 8.12
C SER A 211 -3.52 7.83 8.11
N PRO A 212 -3.06 8.29 9.30
CA PRO A 212 -1.81 9.03 9.42
C PRO A 212 -0.62 8.15 9.07
N GLU A 213 0.50 8.79 8.75
CA GLU A 213 1.75 8.13 8.39
C GLU A 213 2.24 7.20 9.50
N GLY A 214 2.93 6.15 9.08
CA GLY A 214 3.48 5.12 9.95
C GLY A 214 4.97 5.30 10.15
N ALA A 215 5.71 4.20 10.03
CA ALA A 215 7.17 4.29 9.95
C ALA A 215 7.59 4.79 8.55
N GLY A 216 6.89 4.36 7.49
CA GLY A 216 6.86 5.02 6.18
C GLY A 216 5.60 5.87 5.94
N MET A 217 5.56 6.57 4.81
CA MET A 217 4.44 7.44 4.42
C MET A 217 3.24 6.67 3.88
N ASP A 218 3.46 5.56 3.15
CA ASP A 218 2.36 4.69 2.71
C ASP A 218 1.97 3.72 3.83
N CYS A 219 0.68 3.58 4.08
CA CYS A 219 0.14 2.83 5.21
C CYS A 219 -0.72 1.67 4.71
N HIS A 220 -0.42 0.45 5.14
CA HIS A 220 -1.28 -0.72 4.91
C HIS A 220 -2.76 -0.46 5.28
N ARG A 221 -2.99 0.35 6.33
CA ARG A 221 -4.32 0.76 6.79
C ARG A 221 -5.13 1.47 5.70
N THR A 222 -4.50 2.27 4.84
CA THR A 222 -5.17 2.97 3.73
C THR A 222 -5.74 1.95 2.75
N TRP A 223 -4.94 0.95 2.38
CA TRP A 223 -5.33 -0.12 1.45
C TRP A 223 -6.39 -1.06 2.04
N GLU A 224 -6.26 -1.41 3.33
CA GLU A 224 -7.28 -2.16 4.06
C GLU A 224 -8.63 -1.42 4.09
N ALA A 225 -8.62 -0.13 4.43
CA ALA A 225 -9.83 0.68 4.53
C ALA A 225 -10.56 0.79 3.17
N LEU A 226 -9.81 0.97 2.07
CA LEU A 226 -10.39 0.97 0.72
C LEU A 226 -11.09 -0.35 0.39
N LEU A 227 -10.44 -1.48 0.70
CA LEU A 227 -11.00 -2.81 0.43
C LEU A 227 -12.16 -3.17 1.39
N LEU A 228 -12.22 -2.57 2.57
CA LEU A 228 -13.36 -2.65 3.50
C LEU A 228 -14.49 -1.67 3.15
N GLY A 229 -14.38 -0.96 2.02
CA GLY A 229 -15.40 -0.03 1.52
C GLY A 229 -15.50 1.27 2.32
N CYS A 230 -14.50 1.57 3.14
CA CYS A 230 -14.39 2.84 3.87
C CYS A 230 -13.68 3.89 3.00
N ILE A 231 -13.76 5.15 3.42
CA ILE A 231 -13.03 6.27 2.84
C ILE A 231 -11.83 6.60 3.73
N PRO A 232 -10.58 6.28 3.34
CA PRO A 232 -9.42 6.69 4.10
C PRO A 232 -9.27 8.20 4.09
N ILE A 233 -8.84 8.76 5.22
CA ILE A 233 -8.45 10.16 5.36
C ILE A 233 -6.93 10.19 5.48
N VAL A 234 -6.27 10.86 4.55
CA VAL A 234 -4.81 10.88 4.41
C VAL A 234 -4.36 12.33 4.27
N LYS A 235 -3.35 12.74 5.04
CA LYS A 235 -2.72 14.05 4.85
C LYS A 235 -1.90 14.03 3.56
N LYS A 236 -2.11 15.04 2.71
CA LYS A 236 -1.50 15.13 1.39
C LYS A 236 0.02 15.19 1.50
N ASN A 237 0.69 14.25 0.84
CA ASN A 237 2.14 14.14 0.76
C ASN A 237 2.57 13.80 -0.68
N ALA A 238 3.84 13.48 -0.90
CA ALA A 238 4.37 13.12 -2.22
C ALA A 238 3.71 11.87 -2.83
N LEU A 239 3.07 11.03 -2.01
CA LEU A 239 2.39 9.81 -2.43
C LEU A 239 0.92 10.02 -2.80
N ALA A 240 0.39 11.24 -2.68
CA ALA A 240 -1.02 11.54 -2.97
C ALA A 240 -1.46 11.07 -4.37
N GLY A 241 -0.53 11.04 -5.34
CA GLY A 241 -0.79 10.53 -6.69
C GLY A 241 -1.17 9.04 -6.75
N LEU A 242 -0.79 8.22 -5.75
CA LEU A 242 -1.24 6.82 -5.66
C LEU A 242 -2.75 6.70 -5.47
N PHE A 243 -3.40 7.75 -4.96
CA PHE A 243 -4.79 7.74 -4.56
C PHE A 243 -5.71 8.55 -5.47
N ALA A 244 -5.18 9.12 -6.57
CA ALA A 244 -5.88 10.12 -7.38
C ALA A 244 -7.27 9.67 -7.85
N ASP A 245 -7.40 8.41 -8.27
CA ASP A 245 -8.63 7.82 -8.81
C ASP A 245 -9.37 6.93 -7.80
N LEU A 246 -8.92 6.90 -6.54
CA LEU A 246 -9.49 6.09 -5.46
C LEU A 246 -10.33 6.93 -4.50
N PRO A 247 -11.28 6.32 -3.76
CA PRO A 247 -12.11 7.02 -2.78
C PRO A 247 -11.34 7.35 -1.49
N VAL A 248 -10.40 8.29 -1.59
CA VAL A 248 -9.61 8.84 -0.48
C VAL A 248 -9.98 10.30 -0.24
N LEU A 249 -10.11 10.69 1.02
CA LEU A 249 -10.21 12.11 1.42
C LEU A 249 -8.79 12.60 1.73
N LEU A 250 -8.20 13.31 0.77
CA LEU A 250 -6.94 14.01 0.96
C LEU A 250 -7.19 15.32 1.70
N VAL A 251 -6.52 15.49 2.83
CA VAL A 251 -6.53 16.74 3.61
C VAL A 251 -5.18 17.43 3.50
N ASP A 252 -5.15 18.76 3.44
CA ASP A 252 -3.89 19.49 3.48
C ASP A 252 -3.35 19.54 4.93
N ASP A 253 -4.26 19.52 5.91
CA ASP A 253 -3.92 19.59 7.33
C ASP A 253 -4.81 18.69 8.20
N TRP A 254 -4.30 18.16 9.32
CA TRP A 254 -5.10 17.33 10.22
C TRP A 254 -6.26 18.07 10.89
N GLN A 255 -6.24 19.40 10.97
CA GLN A 255 -7.39 20.21 11.39
C GLN A 255 -8.59 20.11 10.43
N ASP A 256 -8.34 19.70 9.17
CA ASP A 256 -9.40 19.47 8.19
C ASP A 256 -10.19 18.18 8.46
N VAL A 257 -9.75 17.34 9.39
CA VAL A 257 -10.52 16.21 9.88
C VAL A 257 -11.52 16.72 10.90
N ASN A 258 -12.62 17.26 10.37
CA ASN A 258 -13.71 17.86 11.11
C ASN A 258 -15.07 17.55 10.45
N ARG A 259 -16.15 17.81 11.18
CA ARG A 259 -17.52 17.48 10.75
C ARG A 259 -17.86 18.03 9.36
N ASP A 260 -17.53 19.29 9.10
CA ASP A 260 -17.94 19.98 7.87
C ASP A 260 -17.28 19.36 6.63
N ASN A 261 -15.99 19.05 6.72
CA ASN A 261 -15.26 18.43 5.62
C ASN A 261 -15.71 16.97 5.38
N LEU A 262 -15.94 16.19 6.45
CA LEU A 262 -16.47 14.83 6.31
C LEU A 262 -17.88 14.81 5.70
N MET A 263 -18.77 15.69 6.18
CA MET A 263 -20.12 15.84 5.63
C MET A 263 -20.08 16.25 4.16
N ARG A 264 -19.24 17.22 3.79
CA ARG A 264 -19.10 17.67 2.40
C ARG A 264 -18.65 16.54 1.48
N TYR A 265 -17.64 15.76 1.90
CA TYR A 265 -17.18 14.62 1.13
C TYR A 265 -18.26 13.55 1.00
N PHE A 266 -18.95 13.23 2.10
CA PHE A 266 -20.07 12.28 2.12
C PHE A 266 -21.21 12.69 1.17
N GLN A 267 -21.57 13.97 1.14
CA GLN A 267 -22.62 14.48 0.24
C GLN A 267 -22.22 14.44 -1.23
N ALA A 268 -20.93 14.55 -1.55
CA ALA A 268 -20.42 14.49 -2.92
C ALA A 268 -20.24 13.05 -3.44
N LEU A 269 -20.12 12.07 -2.55
CA LEU A 269 -19.82 10.67 -2.90
C LEU A 269 -20.77 10.02 -3.93
N PRO A 270 -22.11 10.22 -3.89
CA PRO A 270 -23.02 9.61 -4.85
C PRO A 270 -22.73 9.94 -6.31
N GLU A 271 -22.20 11.14 -6.58
CA GLU A 271 -21.88 11.62 -7.94
C GLU A 271 -20.47 11.20 -8.39
N ARG A 272 -19.68 10.59 -7.50
CA ARG A 272 -18.30 10.21 -7.78
C ARG A 272 -18.19 8.77 -8.24
N LYS A 273 -17.32 8.57 -9.23
CA LYS A 273 -16.88 7.26 -9.71
C LYS A 273 -15.36 7.19 -9.62
N PHE A 274 -14.88 5.98 -9.37
CA PHE A 274 -13.49 5.69 -9.05
C PHE A 274 -12.99 4.54 -9.90
N ASP A 275 -11.72 4.59 -10.27
CA ASP A 275 -11.01 3.44 -10.85
C ASP A 275 -10.33 2.67 -9.72
N PHE A 276 -10.86 1.47 -9.45
CA PHE A 276 -10.35 0.60 -8.39
C PHE A 276 -9.22 -0.32 -8.86
N SER A 277 -8.80 -0.27 -10.13
CA SER A 277 -7.69 -1.08 -10.64
C SER A 277 -6.42 -1.05 -9.78
N PRO A 278 -5.98 0.10 -9.22
CA PRO A 278 -4.78 0.16 -8.39
C PRO A 278 -4.84 -0.72 -7.11
N LEU A 279 -6.02 -1.16 -6.67
CA LEU A 279 -6.15 -2.07 -5.52
C LEU A 279 -5.76 -3.51 -5.85
N PHE A 280 -5.65 -3.87 -7.13
CA PHE A 280 -5.41 -5.25 -7.56
C PHE A 280 -3.95 -5.48 -7.91
N LEU A 281 -3.43 -6.66 -7.54
CA LEU A 281 -2.04 -7.02 -7.83
C LEU A 281 -1.77 -7.03 -9.35
N HIS A 282 -2.73 -7.51 -10.15
CA HIS A 282 -2.58 -7.64 -11.60
C HIS A 282 -2.33 -6.29 -12.31
N HIS A 283 -2.91 -5.20 -11.80
CA HIS A 283 -2.69 -3.86 -12.34
C HIS A 283 -1.19 -3.50 -12.31
N TRP A 284 -0.54 -3.79 -11.19
CA TRP A 284 0.86 -3.49 -10.99
C TRP A 284 1.76 -4.48 -11.73
N THR A 285 1.44 -5.78 -11.72
CA THR A 285 2.28 -6.76 -12.44
C THR A 285 2.28 -6.53 -13.95
N ALA A 286 1.15 -6.14 -14.55
CA ALA A 286 1.08 -5.71 -15.95
C ALA A 286 1.98 -4.47 -16.19
N LYS A 287 1.90 -3.47 -15.31
CA LYS A 287 2.72 -2.25 -15.39
C LYS A 287 4.23 -2.55 -15.29
N LEU A 288 4.62 -3.44 -14.38
CA LEU A 288 6.00 -3.89 -14.20
C LEU A 288 6.52 -4.70 -15.39
N ALA A 289 5.64 -5.43 -16.08
CA ALA A 289 5.98 -6.18 -17.29
C ALA A 289 6.04 -5.31 -18.55
N GLY A 290 5.60 -4.05 -18.47
CA GLY A 290 5.44 -3.17 -19.64
C GLY A 290 4.24 -3.53 -20.51
N ASP A 291 3.30 -4.32 -19.98
CA ASP A 291 2.07 -4.71 -20.66
C ASP A 291 1.02 -3.59 -20.61
N GLN A 292 0.03 -3.66 -21.50
CA GLN A 292 -1.11 -2.75 -21.45
C GLN A 292 -1.92 -2.99 -20.18
N VAL A 293 -1.98 -1.99 -19.30
CA VAL A 293 -2.78 -2.04 -18.08
C VAL A 293 -4.26 -1.90 -18.44
N GLN A 294 -5.06 -2.91 -18.10
CA GLN A 294 -6.51 -2.84 -18.23
C GLN A 294 -7.10 -2.11 -17.02
N LEU A 295 -7.73 -0.96 -17.28
CA LEU A 295 -8.43 -0.21 -16.24
C LEU A 295 -9.83 -0.78 -16.02
N MET A 296 -10.31 -0.70 -14.78
CA MET A 296 -11.68 -1.02 -14.46
C MET A 296 -12.58 0.13 -14.90
N GLU A 297 -13.79 -0.21 -15.33
CA GLU A 297 -14.80 0.82 -15.58
C GLU A 297 -15.05 1.62 -14.31
N PRO A 298 -14.98 2.97 -14.35
CA PRO A 298 -15.20 3.79 -13.18
C PRO A 298 -16.54 3.49 -12.53
N MET A 299 -16.54 3.24 -11.23
CA MET A 299 -17.74 2.83 -10.48
C MET A 299 -17.82 3.49 -9.11
N SER A 300 -19.01 3.51 -8.54
CA SER A 300 -19.26 3.98 -7.17
C SER A 300 -18.71 2.99 -6.13
N CYS A 301 -18.52 3.44 -4.88
CA CYS A 301 -18.15 2.57 -3.77
C CYS A 301 -19.19 1.44 -3.55
N THR A 302 -20.47 1.69 -3.81
CA THR A 302 -21.54 0.68 -3.69
C THR A 302 -21.43 -0.39 -4.77
N GLU A 303 -21.14 -0.01 -6.02
CA GLU A 303 -20.92 -0.94 -7.12
C GLU A 303 -19.66 -1.78 -6.90
N PHE A 304 -18.58 -1.17 -6.41
CA PHE A 304 -17.35 -1.87 -6.08
C PHE A 304 -17.55 -2.87 -4.94
N ARG A 305 -18.26 -2.50 -3.87
CA ARG A 305 -18.64 -3.44 -2.81
C ARG A 305 -19.42 -4.64 -3.38
N LYS A 306 -20.41 -4.39 -4.25
CA LYS A 306 -21.17 -5.45 -4.90
C LYS A 306 -20.26 -6.34 -5.76
N LEU A 307 -19.28 -5.78 -6.46
CA LEU A 307 -18.32 -6.55 -7.24
C LEU A 307 -17.54 -7.52 -6.34
N LEU A 308 -16.99 -7.04 -5.23
CA LEU A 308 -16.16 -7.83 -4.32
C LEU A 308 -16.94 -8.87 -3.49
N THR A 309 -18.23 -8.64 -3.24
CA THR A 309 -19.07 -9.49 -2.36
C THR A 309 -20.04 -10.38 -3.13
N ARG A 310 -19.97 -10.40 -4.46
CA ARG A 310 -20.72 -11.36 -5.28
C ARG A 310 -20.33 -12.78 -4.87
N LYS A 311 -21.28 -13.53 -4.30
CA LYS A 311 -21.16 -14.98 -4.19
C LYS A 311 -21.09 -15.53 -5.61
N THR A 312 -19.97 -16.10 -5.99
CA THR A 312 -19.94 -17.04 -7.12
C THR A 312 -20.87 -18.18 -6.73
N GLY A 313 -22.02 -18.29 -7.42
CA GLY A 313 -22.96 -19.40 -7.25
C GLY A 313 -22.36 -20.73 -7.69
#